data_AF-A0A2T2QXA2-F1
#
_entry.id   AF-A0A2T2QXA2-F1
#
_cell.length_a   1.000
_cell.length_b   1.000
_cell.length_c   1.000
_cell.angle_alpha   90.00
_cell.angle_beta   90.00
_cell.angle_gamma   90.00
#
_symmetry.space_group_name_H-M   'P 1'
#
loop_
_entity.id
_entity.type
_entity.pdbx_description
1 polymer ?
#
loop_
_entity_poly.entity_id
_entity_poly.type
_entity_poly.pdbx_seq_one_letter_code
_entity_poly.pdbx_strand_id
1 'polypeptide(L)'
;MKYLIISASIGEGHVKAAEALTKRLKNKGNKTKHIDILNYINNSTGSFFSKTYFFLVTKTPFLWRILYKLTDNNFSKKLTAWLVRIFIKKDQIKSILGEYSPDKIICTHFLPSYIISSSVDITIPVTTLITDYGVHYLWLAEAKEYRVATQKLKED
;
A
#
# COMPACT_ATOMS: atom_id res chain seq x y z
N MET A 1 18.80 -11.32 5.39
CA MET A 1 17.32 -11.34 5.39
C MET A 1 16.78 -10.95 4.02
N LYS A 2 15.57 -11.41 3.69
CA LYS A 2 14.80 -11.09 2.50
C LYS A 2 13.69 -10.08 2.83
N TYR A 3 13.73 -8.92 2.19
CA TYR A 3 12.70 -7.88 2.34
C TYR A 3 11.90 -7.75 1.05
N LEU A 4 10.57 -7.70 1.18
CA LEU A 4 9.67 -7.31 0.11
C LEU A 4 9.09 -5.92 0.44
N ILE A 5 9.45 -4.94 -0.39
CA ILE A 5 8.93 -3.58 -0.28
C ILE A 5 7.79 -3.43 -1.29
N ILE A 6 6.62 -2.98 -0.85
CA ILE A 6 5.43 -2.89 -1.69
C ILE A 6 4.92 -1.44 -1.67
N SER A 7 4.93 -0.79 -2.83
CA SER A 7 4.33 0.53 -3.02
C SER A 7 3.03 0.44 -3.80
N ALA A 8 2.38 1.58 -3.99
CA ALA A 8 1.38 1.80 -5.03
C ALA A 8 1.77 3.07 -5.79
N SER A 9 1.82 3.04 -7.13
CA SER A 9 2.09 4.23 -7.99
C SER A 9 0.92 5.21 -8.08
N ILE A 10 0.28 5.46 -6.94
CA ILE A 10 -0.79 6.41 -6.73
C ILE A 10 -0.16 7.74 -6.28
N GLY A 11 0.74 8.27 -7.11
CA GLY A 11 1.65 9.37 -6.76
C GLY A 11 3.11 8.91 -6.63
N GLU A 12 4.07 9.82 -6.87
CA GLU A 12 5.49 9.45 -6.94
C GLU A 12 6.15 9.26 -5.57
N GLY A 13 5.65 9.92 -4.52
CA GLY A 13 6.26 9.91 -3.19
C GLY A 13 6.39 8.52 -2.57
N HIS A 14 5.33 7.70 -2.65
CA HIS A 14 5.31 6.34 -2.11
C HIS A 14 6.31 5.41 -2.80
N VAL A 15 6.47 5.56 -4.12
CA VAL A 15 7.41 4.81 -4.93
C VAL A 15 8.84 5.24 -4.60
N LYS A 16 9.10 6.54 -4.52
CA LYS A 16 10.42 7.09 -4.15
C LYS A 16 10.84 6.66 -2.75
N ALA A 17 9.92 6.63 -1.79
CA ALA A 17 10.18 6.10 -0.45
C ALA A 17 10.57 4.61 -0.49
N ALA A 18 9.87 3.80 -1.29
CA ALA A 18 10.18 2.38 -1.46
C ALA A 18 11.54 2.14 -2.14
N GLU A 19 11.87 2.92 -3.17
CA GLU A 19 13.17 2.89 -3.86
C GLU A 19 14.31 3.23 -2.90
N ALA A 20 14.17 4.32 -2.13
CA ALA A 20 15.17 4.75 -1.16
C ALA A 20 15.41 3.68 -0.07
N LEU A 21 14.33 3.10 0.47
CA LEU A 21 14.40 2.02 1.44
C LEU A 21 15.07 0.77 0.86
N THR A 22 14.71 0.40 -0.36
CA THR A 22 15.30 -0.73 -1.09
C THR A 22 16.80 -0.55 -1.27
N LYS A 23 17.24 0.62 -1.72
CA LYS A 23 18.67 0.96 -1.87
C LYS A 23 19.40 0.84 -0.53
N ARG A 24 18.84 1.41 0.55
CA ARG A 24 19.46 1.37 1.88
C ARG A 24 19.58 -0.06 2.42
N LEU A 25 18.54 -0.89 2.28
CA LEU A 25 18.54 -2.27 2.77
C LEU A 25 19.51 -3.15 1.98
N LYS A 26 19.58 -2.98 0.65
CA LYS A 26 20.59 -3.64 -0.20
C LYS A 26 22.01 -3.27 0.20
N ASN A 27 22.29 -1.98 0.45
CA ASN A 27 23.60 -1.52 0.90
C ASN A 27 24.02 -2.10 2.26
N LYS A 28 23.05 -2.53 3.08
CA LYS A 28 23.29 -3.27 4.34
C LYS A 28 23.44 -4.78 4.13
N GLY A 29 23.53 -5.27 2.90
CA GLY A 29 23.69 -6.70 2.57
C GLY A 29 22.39 -7.50 2.54
N ASN A 30 21.21 -6.88 2.58
CA ASN A 30 19.93 -7.61 2.54
C ASN A 30 19.45 -7.88 1.13
N LYS A 31 18.84 -9.05 0.91
CA LYS A 31 18.13 -9.36 -0.35
C LYS A 31 16.81 -8.60 -0.34
N THR A 32 16.70 -7.55 -1.14
CA THR A 32 15.51 -6.67 -1.11
C THR A 32 14.90 -6.54 -2.50
N LYS A 33 13.60 -6.77 -2.62
CA LYS A 33 12.83 -6.55 -3.83
C LYS A 33 11.79 -5.47 -3.57
N HIS A 34 11.62 -4.56 -4.52
CA HIS A 34 10.52 -3.62 -4.56
C HIS A 34 9.57 -4.02 -5.67
N ILE A 35 8.27 -4.01 -5.36
CA ILE A 35 7.19 -4.17 -6.32
C ILE A 35 6.15 -3.05 -6.16
N ASP A 36 5.44 -2.77 -7.24
CA ASP A 36 4.27 -1.90 -7.23
C ASP A 36 3.01 -2.76 -7.34
N ILE A 37 2.15 -2.68 -6.33
CA ILE A 37 0.95 -3.53 -6.23
C ILE A 37 -0.04 -3.26 -7.36
N LEU A 38 -0.03 -2.06 -7.94
CA LEU A 38 -0.92 -1.71 -9.04
C LEU A 38 -0.61 -2.48 -10.33
N ASN A 39 0.64 -2.92 -10.51
CA ASN A 39 1.03 -3.76 -11.65
C ASN A 39 0.45 -5.17 -11.58
N TYR A 40 -0.11 -5.55 -10.43
CA TYR A 40 -0.72 -6.86 -10.19
C TYR A 40 -2.25 -6.82 -10.15
N ILE A 41 -2.85 -5.64 -10.31
CA ILE A 41 -4.29 -5.47 -10.45
C ILE A 41 -4.70 -5.88 -11.89
N ASN A 42 -5.68 -6.79 -11.99
CA ASN A 42 -6.06 -7.53 -13.21
C ASN A 42 -6.19 -6.68 -14.50
N ASN A 43 -5.58 -7.16 -15.60
CA ASN A 43 -5.33 -6.38 -16.82
C ASN A 43 -6.55 -6.13 -17.76
N SER A 44 -7.65 -6.89 -17.71
CA SER A 44 -8.65 -6.86 -18.83
C SER A 44 -9.88 -5.97 -18.65
N THR A 45 -10.47 -5.80 -17.46
CA THR A 45 -11.71 -5.00 -17.28
C THR A 45 -11.68 -4.07 -16.07
N GLY A 46 -10.87 -4.41 -15.07
CA GLY A 46 -10.60 -3.54 -13.92
C GLY A 46 -9.56 -2.47 -14.17
N SER A 47 -8.69 -2.65 -15.16
CA SER A 47 -7.59 -1.73 -15.42
C SER A 47 -8.09 -0.34 -15.87
N PHE A 48 -9.21 -0.25 -16.61
CA PHE A 48 -9.75 1.03 -17.04
C PHE A 48 -10.41 1.81 -15.89
N PHE A 49 -11.29 1.19 -15.11
CA PHE A 49 -11.96 1.85 -13.99
C PHE A 49 -11.04 2.06 -12.78
N SER A 50 -10.20 1.08 -12.45
CA SER A 50 -9.26 1.22 -11.33
C SER A 50 -8.15 2.19 -11.66
N LYS A 51 -7.52 2.12 -12.84
CA LYS A 51 -6.50 3.11 -13.19
C LYS A 51 -7.13 4.49 -13.34
N THR A 52 -8.28 4.64 -13.98
CA THR A 52 -8.91 5.97 -14.15
C THR A 52 -9.41 6.54 -12.82
N TYR A 53 -10.09 5.76 -11.97
CA TYR A 53 -10.52 6.22 -10.65
C TYR A 53 -9.34 6.50 -9.72
N PHE A 54 -8.39 5.57 -9.55
CA PHE A 54 -7.19 5.81 -8.73
C PHE A 54 -6.36 6.97 -9.30
N PHE A 55 -6.24 7.11 -10.61
CA PHE A 55 -5.53 8.22 -11.26
C PHE A 55 -6.28 9.55 -11.05
N LEU A 56 -7.59 9.62 -11.26
CA LEU A 56 -8.38 10.84 -11.07
C LEU A 56 -8.38 11.30 -9.60
N VAL A 57 -8.59 10.35 -8.69
CA VAL A 57 -8.63 10.64 -7.25
C VAL A 57 -7.27 11.12 -6.75
N THR A 58 -6.16 10.81 -7.44
CA THR A 58 -4.80 11.11 -6.92
C THR A 58 -3.98 12.09 -7.75
N LYS A 59 -4.34 12.32 -9.01
CA LYS A 59 -3.85 13.42 -9.85
C LYS A 59 -4.68 14.69 -9.71
N THR A 60 -5.84 14.64 -9.06
CA THR A 60 -6.66 15.82 -8.79
C THR A 60 -6.77 16.09 -7.29
N PRO A 61 -5.84 16.90 -6.71
CA PRO A 61 -5.81 17.20 -5.28
C PRO A 61 -7.13 17.79 -4.74
N PHE A 62 -7.89 18.48 -5.59
CA PHE A 62 -9.19 19.04 -5.23
C PHE A 62 -10.27 17.97 -5.06
N LEU A 63 -10.33 16.96 -5.96
CA LEU A 63 -11.22 15.81 -5.79
C LEU A 63 -10.77 14.93 -4.62
N TRP A 64 -9.46 14.77 -4.43
CA TRP A 64 -8.94 14.10 -3.24
C TRP A 64 -9.39 14.81 -1.98
N ARG A 65 -9.25 16.14 -1.89
CA ARG A 65 -9.67 16.96 -0.73
C ARG A 65 -11.18 16.90 -0.48
N ILE A 66 -12.00 16.81 -1.52
CA ILE A 66 -13.46 16.64 -1.41
C ILE A 66 -13.80 15.23 -0.95
N LEU A 67 -13.18 14.19 -1.51
CA LEU A 67 -13.27 12.83 -0.98
C LEU A 67 -12.80 12.79 0.47
N TYR A 68 -11.68 13.42 0.82
CA TYR A 68 -11.12 13.51 2.17
C TYR A 68 -12.15 14.07 3.16
N LYS A 69 -12.83 15.16 2.81
CA LYS A 69 -13.86 15.77 3.66
C LYS A 69 -15.16 14.98 3.72
N LEU A 70 -15.54 14.27 2.65
CA LEU A 70 -16.78 13.49 2.60
C LEU A 70 -16.61 12.07 3.14
N THR A 71 -15.38 11.56 3.21
CA THR A 71 -15.07 10.16 3.49
C THR A 71 -14.23 9.94 4.75
N ASP A 72 -14.25 10.90 5.68
CA ASP A 72 -13.75 10.75 7.05
C ASP A 72 -14.71 9.90 7.90
N ASN A 73 -15.10 8.75 7.36
CA ASN A 73 -16.09 7.82 7.90
C ASN A 73 -15.89 6.42 7.30
N ASN A 74 -16.58 5.42 7.87
CA ASN A 74 -16.45 4.00 7.48
C ASN A 74 -16.72 3.68 5.98
N PHE A 75 -17.25 4.62 5.20
CA PHE A 75 -17.57 4.42 3.80
C PHE A 75 -16.33 4.22 2.91
N SER A 76 -15.28 5.02 3.08
CA SER A 76 -14.04 4.90 2.29
C SER A 76 -13.35 3.56 2.56
N LYS A 77 -13.29 3.09 3.81
CA LYS A 77 -12.78 1.75 4.14
C LYS A 77 -13.58 0.65 3.45
N LYS A 78 -14.92 0.73 3.44
CA LYS A 78 -15.80 -0.24 2.74
C LYS A 78 -15.62 -0.19 1.22
N LEU A 79 -15.48 1.00 0.64
CA LEU A 79 -15.26 1.15 -0.80
C LEU A 79 -13.88 0.62 -1.21
N THR A 80 -12.82 0.97 -0.48
CA THR A 80 -11.48 0.41 -0.71
C THR A 80 -11.48 -1.12 -0.56
N ALA A 81 -12.15 -1.65 0.47
CA ALA A 81 -12.32 -3.09 0.67
C ALA A 81 -13.00 -3.76 -0.53
N TRP A 82 -14.07 -3.17 -1.02
CA TRP A 82 -14.85 -3.67 -2.16
C TRP A 82 -14.01 -3.65 -3.44
N LEU A 83 -13.34 -2.54 -3.74
CA LEU A 83 -12.45 -2.42 -4.90
C LEU A 83 -11.32 -3.46 -4.84
N VAL A 84 -10.65 -3.59 -3.69
CA VAL A 84 -9.58 -4.58 -3.51
C VAL A 84 -10.09 -5.99 -3.77
N ARG A 85 -11.26 -6.37 -3.24
CA ARG A 85 -11.85 -7.71 -3.45
C ARG A 85 -12.16 -8.02 -4.91
N ILE A 86 -12.60 -7.01 -5.67
CA ILE A 86 -12.94 -7.19 -7.09
C ILE A 86 -11.69 -7.33 -7.94
N PHE A 87 -10.67 -6.53 -7.64
CA PHE A 87 -9.56 -6.31 -8.55
C PHE A 87 -8.29 -7.09 -8.21
N ILE A 88 -8.19 -7.61 -6.98
CA ILE A 88 -7.05 -8.35 -6.49
C ILE A 88 -7.51 -9.68 -5.93
N LYS A 89 -7.06 -10.75 -6.57
CA LYS A 89 -7.36 -12.11 -6.10
C LYS A 89 -6.38 -12.50 -5.01
N LYS A 90 -6.88 -13.13 -3.94
CA LYS A 90 -6.07 -13.65 -2.83
C LYS A 90 -4.92 -14.54 -3.33
N ASP A 91 -5.17 -15.34 -4.36
CA ASP A 91 -4.17 -16.25 -4.93
C ASP A 91 -3.01 -15.52 -5.63
N GLN A 92 -3.25 -14.33 -6.18
CA GLN A 92 -2.17 -13.50 -6.73
C GLN A 92 -1.24 -13.02 -5.62
N ILE A 93 -1.79 -12.59 -4.49
CA ILE A 93 -1.01 -12.19 -3.31
C ILE A 93 -0.22 -13.37 -2.75
N LYS A 94 -0.86 -14.54 -2.61
CA LYS A 94 -0.17 -15.77 -2.18
C LYS A 94 0.96 -16.15 -3.13
N SER A 95 0.74 -16.05 -4.45
CA SER A 95 1.75 -16.34 -5.46
C SER A 95 2.96 -15.42 -5.33
N ILE A 96 2.74 -14.09 -5.23
CA ILE A 96 3.81 -13.11 -5.00
C ILE A 96 4.59 -13.45 -3.72
N LEU A 97 3.89 -13.70 -2.61
CA LEU A 97 4.54 -14.02 -1.34
C LEU A 97 5.31 -15.34 -1.40
N GLY A 98 4.80 -16.35 -2.10
CA GLY A 98 5.47 -17.63 -2.31
C GLY A 98 6.74 -17.49 -3.16
N GLU A 99 6.65 -16.78 -4.29
CA GLU A 99 7.77 -16.54 -5.21
C GLU A 99 8.94 -15.84 -4.50
N TYR A 100 8.65 -14.77 -3.76
CA TYR A 100 9.68 -14.00 -3.08
C TYR A 100 10.13 -14.62 -1.75
N SER A 101 9.23 -15.35 -1.08
CA SER A 101 9.42 -15.92 0.26
C SER A 101 10.12 -14.91 1.21
N PRO A 102 9.52 -13.73 1.47
CA PRO A 102 10.17 -12.69 2.26
C PRO A 102 10.16 -12.99 3.76
N ASP A 103 11.22 -12.57 4.45
CA ASP A 103 11.28 -12.61 5.92
C ASP A 103 10.50 -11.43 6.54
N LYS A 104 10.41 -10.31 5.81
CA LYS A 104 9.73 -9.08 6.23
C LYS A 104 9.11 -8.35 5.04
N ILE A 105 7.95 -7.74 5.27
CA ILE A 105 7.24 -6.93 4.29
C ILE A 105 7.15 -5.49 4.79
N ILE A 106 7.45 -4.53 3.92
CA ILE A 106 7.28 -3.11 4.22
C ILE A 106 6.44 -2.46 3.14
N CYS A 107 5.32 -1.87 3.54
CA CYS A 107 4.39 -1.18 2.66
C CYS A 107 4.58 0.32 2.78
N THR A 108 4.81 1.03 1.67
CA THR A 108 4.99 2.49 1.65
C THR A 108 3.73 3.26 1.26
N HIS A 109 2.60 2.56 1.19
CA HIS A 109 1.28 3.09 0.91
C HIS A 109 0.22 2.27 1.66
N PHE A 110 -0.92 2.86 2.00
CA PHE A 110 -1.98 2.17 2.75
C PHE A 110 -2.60 0.99 1.98
N LEU A 111 -2.72 1.12 0.66
CA LEU A 111 -3.37 0.13 -0.21
C LEU A 111 -2.71 -1.27 -0.11
N PRO A 112 -1.39 -1.44 -0.34
CA PRO A 112 -0.76 -2.75 -0.19
C PRO A 112 -0.85 -3.30 1.24
N SER A 113 -0.76 -2.45 2.28
CA SER A 113 -0.96 -2.89 3.67
C SER A 113 -2.34 -3.50 3.85
N TYR A 114 -3.39 -2.79 3.39
CA TYR A 114 -4.76 -3.26 3.45
C TYR A 114 -4.96 -4.57 2.66
N ILE A 115 -4.40 -4.67 1.46
CA ILE A 115 -4.52 -5.86 0.63
C ILE A 115 -3.92 -7.07 1.34
N ILE A 116 -2.71 -6.93 1.88
CA ILE A 116 -2.00 -8.02 2.52
C ILE A 116 -2.73 -8.46 3.80
N SER A 117 -3.13 -7.51 4.64
CA SER A 117 -3.82 -7.82 5.90
C SER A 117 -5.18 -8.49 5.69
N SER A 118 -5.94 -8.04 4.69
CA SER A 118 -7.30 -8.55 4.44
C SER A 118 -7.37 -9.81 3.56
N SER A 119 -6.31 -10.10 2.81
CA SER A 119 -6.32 -11.18 1.81
C SER A 119 -5.78 -12.50 2.34
N VAL A 120 -4.84 -12.48 3.29
CA VAL A 120 -4.12 -13.67 3.74
C VAL A 120 -3.87 -13.62 5.25
N ASP A 121 -3.96 -14.77 5.91
CA ASP A 121 -3.47 -14.91 7.29
C ASP A 121 -1.94 -14.84 7.26
N ILE A 122 -1.40 -13.65 7.52
CA ILE A 122 0.03 -13.42 7.39
C ILE A 122 0.77 -13.60 8.72
N THR A 123 1.68 -14.56 8.72
CA THR A 123 2.66 -14.80 9.80
C THR A 123 3.92 -13.97 9.62
N ILE A 124 4.22 -13.55 8.38
CA ILE A 124 5.34 -12.68 8.04
C ILE A 124 5.08 -11.28 8.64
N PRO A 125 6.07 -10.66 9.32
CA PRO A 125 5.93 -9.30 9.81
C PRO A 125 5.67 -8.30 8.67
N VAL A 126 4.59 -7.51 8.81
CA VAL A 126 4.20 -6.44 7.88
C VAL A 126 4.27 -5.11 8.60
N THR A 127 5.09 -4.20 8.07
CA THR A 127 5.22 -2.83 8.56
C THR A 127 4.66 -1.84 7.54
N THR A 128 3.75 -0.97 7.97
CA THR A 128 3.26 0.15 7.15
C THR A 128 4.08 1.39 7.45
N LEU A 129 4.82 1.89 6.46
CA LEU A 129 5.51 3.17 6.51
C LEU A 129 4.58 4.25 5.97
N ILE A 130 4.07 5.09 6.88
CA ILE A 130 3.27 6.25 6.53
C ILE A 130 4.19 7.29 5.91
N THR A 131 3.89 7.65 4.66
CA THR A 131 4.69 8.57 3.84
C THR A 131 3.98 9.89 3.57
N ASP A 132 2.73 10.02 4.02
CA ASP A 132 1.96 11.27 3.95
C ASP A 132 2.30 12.20 5.12
N TYR A 133 2.06 13.50 4.92
CA TYR A 133 2.23 14.53 5.94
C TYR A 133 1.19 14.48 7.07
N GLY A 134 0.14 13.69 6.93
CA GLY A 134 -0.91 13.47 7.94
C GLY A 134 -1.42 12.03 7.88
N VAL A 135 -1.92 11.52 9.01
CA VAL A 135 -2.47 10.17 9.10
C VAL A 135 -3.96 10.19 8.72
N HIS A 136 -4.25 9.83 7.47
CA HIS A 136 -5.66 9.59 7.06
C HIS A 136 -6.17 8.27 7.64
N TYR A 137 -7.49 8.15 7.87
CA TYR A 137 -8.13 6.91 8.32
C TYR A 137 -7.80 5.68 7.45
N LEU A 138 -7.55 5.87 6.15
CA LEU A 138 -7.13 4.79 5.25
C LEU A 138 -5.76 4.20 5.61
N TRP A 139 -4.84 5.00 6.18
CA TRP A 139 -3.56 4.52 6.68
C TRP A 139 -3.73 3.62 7.90
N LEU A 140 -4.74 3.86 8.72
CA LEU A 140 -5.08 3.06 9.91
C LEU A 140 -5.79 1.73 9.56
N ALA A 141 -5.67 1.27 8.32
CA ALA A 141 -6.06 -0.07 7.89
C ALA A 141 -5.18 -1.14 8.55
N GLU A 142 -5.79 -2.27 8.94
CA GLU A 142 -5.33 -3.49 9.66
C GLU A 142 -3.85 -3.93 9.59
N ALA A 143 -2.90 -3.01 9.72
CA ALA A 143 -1.49 -3.33 9.82
C ALA A 143 -1.12 -3.61 11.27
N LYS A 144 -0.21 -4.57 11.46
CA LYS A 144 0.27 -4.95 12.79
C LYS A 144 1.30 -3.96 13.34
N GLU A 145 1.99 -3.23 12.47
CA GLU A 145 3.03 -2.26 12.84
C GLU A 145 3.00 -1.05 11.91
N TYR A 146 3.11 0.15 12.50
CA TYR A 146 3.22 1.41 11.79
C TYR A 146 4.56 2.09 12.07
N ARG A 147 5.10 2.76 11.06
CA ARG A 147 6.26 3.64 11.16
C ARG A 147 5.91 4.98 10.51
N VAL A 148 6.30 6.06 11.15
CA VAL A 148 6.06 7.44 10.70
C VAL A 148 7.37 8.23 10.72
N ALA A 149 7.41 9.32 9.97
CA ALA A 149 8.61 10.16 9.85
C ALA A 149 8.83 11.07 11.06
N THR A 150 7.78 11.45 11.81
CA THR A 150 7.85 12.43 12.90
C THR A 150 7.09 11.95 14.13
N GLN A 151 7.40 12.54 15.30
CA GLN A 151 6.68 12.24 16.54
C GLN A 151 5.23 12.75 16.48
N LYS A 152 5.00 13.92 15.88
CA LYS A 152 3.67 14.50 15.66
C LYS A 152 2.74 13.51 14.95
N LEU A 153 3.21 12.85 13.89
CA LEU A 153 2.44 11.84 13.16
C LEU A 153 2.10 10.58 13.97
N LYS A 154 2.74 10.33 15.13
CA LYS A 154 2.34 9.24 16.03
C LYS A 154 1.18 9.63 16.94
N GLU A 155 0.98 10.92 17.13
CA GLU A 155 -0.03 11.50 18.02
C GLU A 155 -1.33 11.80 17.25
N ASP A 156 -1.25 11.97 15.92
CA ASP A 156 -2.36 12.01 14.97
C ASP A 156 -3.07 10.65 14.83
#